data_AF-A0A4Q6AEE2-F1
#
_entry.id   AF-A0A4Q6AEE2-F1
#
_cell.length_a   1.000
_cell.length_b   1.000
_cell.length_c   1.000
_cell.angle_alpha   90.00
_cell.angle_beta   90.00
_cell.angle_gamma   90.00
#
_symmetry.space_group_name_H-M   'P 1'
#
loop_
_entity.id
_entity.type
_entity.pdbx_description
1 polymer ?
#
loop_
_entity_poly.entity_id
_entity_poly.type
_entity_poly.pdbx_seq_one_letter_code
_entity_poly.pdbx_strand_id
1 'polypeptide(L)'
;VFTDAADLDWIAEQRQGPELNWCLCPAANLYINNRLPQVDLFRDRGLQMVFGTDSLASNTDLDILAELKTLHRYFPGLTVETLLQWATINGARALGIEAEAGSFEAGKQPGIVWLQDTTATNVNGYAQRLL
;
A
#
# COMPACT_ATOMS: atom_id res chain seq x y z
N VAL A 1 3.14 2.10 20.59
CA VAL A 1 3.88 3.29 20.11
C VAL A 1 3.68 3.33 18.60
N PHE A 2 3.36 4.49 18.03
CA PHE A 2 3.14 4.65 16.60
C PHE A 2 4.18 5.60 16.05
N THR A 3 4.59 5.37 14.80
CA THR A 3 5.55 6.23 14.11
C THR A 3 5.05 7.67 14.07
N ASP A 4 5.88 8.60 14.52
CA ASP A 4 5.66 10.03 14.43
C ASP A 4 6.74 10.72 13.58
N ALA A 5 6.69 12.06 13.51
CA ALA A 5 7.64 12.83 12.71
C ALA A 5 9.09 12.68 13.20
N ALA A 6 9.31 12.57 14.51
CA ALA A 6 10.65 12.43 15.08
C ALA A 6 11.24 11.06 14.75
N ASP A 7 10.42 10.00 14.74
CA ASP A 7 10.86 8.68 14.27
C ASP A 7 11.31 8.73 12.80
N LEU A 8 10.55 9.43 11.94
CA LEU A 8 10.90 9.58 10.53
C LEU A 8 12.16 10.43 10.33
N ASP A 9 12.34 11.49 11.11
CA ASP A 9 13.54 12.33 11.10
C ASP A 9 14.77 11.52 11.52
N TRP A 10 14.64 10.76 12.61
CA TRP A 10 15.71 9.89 13.09
C TRP A 10 16.09 8.83 12.05
N ILE A 11 15.10 8.16 11.43
CA ILE A 11 15.36 7.17 10.38
C ILE A 11 16.05 7.84 9.18
N ALA A 12 15.63 9.03 8.77
CA ALA A 12 16.24 9.75 7.67
C ALA A 12 17.71 10.14 7.95
N GLU A 13 18.02 10.55 9.18
CA GLU A 13 19.38 10.90 9.60
C GLU A 13 20.31 9.69 9.72
N GLN A 14 19.81 8.58 10.27
CA GLN A 14 20.62 7.40 10.56
C GLN A 14 20.78 6.46 9.37
N ARG A 15 19.90 6.54 8.37
CA ARG A 15 19.86 5.53 7.31
C ARG A 15 21.10 5.57 6.43
N GLN A 16 21.84 4.47 6.46
CA GLN A 16 22.84 4.11 5.46
C GLN A 16 22.44 2.77 4.84
N GLY A 17 22.30 2.70 3.52
CA GLY A 17 21.95 1.47 2.81
C GLY A 17 20.76 1.61 1.84
N PRO A 18 20.15 0.47 1.45
CA PRO A 18 19.17 0.41 0.37
C PRO A 18 17.87 1.16 0.69
N GLU A 19 16.98 1.24 -0.30
CA GLU A 19 15.67 1.86 -0.13
C GLU A 19 14.83 1.19 0.97
N LEU A 20 14.31 2.03 1.88
CA LEU A 20 13.39 1.63 2.93
C LEU A 20 11.97 1.73 2.39
N ASN A 21 11.23 0.63 2.49
CA ASN A 21 9.83 0.55 2.10
C ASN A 21 8.94 0.48 3.34
N TRP A 22 7.86 1.27 3.35
CA TRP A 22 6.94 1.35 4.48
C TRP A 22 5.68 0.52 4.19
N CYS A 23 5.59 -0.65 4.82
CA CYS A 23 4.47 -1.56 4.61
C CYS A 23 3.28 -1.22 5.51
N LEU A 24 2.15 -0.87 4.89
CA LEU A 24 0.88 -0.62 5.56
C LEU A 24 0.04 -1.90 5.57
N CYS A 25 -0.46 -2.27 6.75
CA CYS A 25 -1.47 -3.31 6.92
C CYS A 25 -2.74 -2.74 7.59
N PRO A 26 -3.53 -1.90 6.89
CA PRO A 26 -4.65 -1.16 7.48
C PRO A 26 -5.64 -2.01 8.28
N ALA A 27 -6.12 -3.12 7.71
CA ALA A 27 -7.11 -3.97 8.35
C ALA A 27 -6.53 -4.61 9.62
N ALA A 28 -5.28 -5.08 9.58
CA ALA A 28 -4.60 -5.64 10.74
C ALA A 28 -4.32 -4.61 11.84
N ASN A 29 -3.93 -3.38 11.47
CA ASN A 29 -3.74 -2.31 12.43
C ASN A 29 -5.05 -1.96 13.17
N LEU A 30 -6.18 -1.93 12.44
CA LEU A 30 -7.49 -1.73 13.03
C LEU A 30 -7.94 -2.92 13.88
N TYR A 31 -7.68 -4.16 13.44
CA TYR A 31 -8.04 -5.36 14.19
C TYR A 31 -7.35 -5.42 15.56
N ILE A 32 -6.04 -5.16 15.60
CA ILE A 32 -5.25 -5.31 16.83
C ILE A 32 -5.36 -4.08 17.74
N ASN A 33 -5.24 -2.87 17.17
CA ASN A 33 -5.05 -1.64 17.93
C ASN A 33 -6.18 -0.61 17.73
N ASN A 34 -7.15 -0.91 16.86
CA ASN A 34 -8.22 0.00 16.46
C ASN A 34 -7.70 1.39 16.03
N ARG A 35 -6.56 1.42 15.34
CA ARG A 35 -5.90 2.67 14.93
C ARG A 35 -5.05 2.46 13.68
N LEU A 36 -5.03 3.46 12.80
CA LEU A 36 -4.18 3.52 11.61
C LEU A 36 -2.94 4.39 11.85
N PRO A 37 -1.84 4.16 11.11
CA PRO A 37 -0.67 5.05 11.13
C PRO A 37 -1.00 6.43 10.55
N GLN A 38 -0.11 7.41 10.80
CA GLN A 38 -0.28 8.80 10.35
C GLN A 38 -0.03 8.94 8.84
N VAL A 39 -0.85 8.32 7.98
CA VAL A 39 -0.56 8.18 6.53
C VAL A 39 -0.35 9.51 5.83
N ASP A 40 -1.04 10.58 6.23
CA ASP A 40 -0.81 11.93 5.69
C ASP A 40 0.64 12.40 5.91
N LEU A 41 1.23 12.13 7.08
CA LEU A 41 2.64 12.47 7.37
C LEU A 41 3.59 11.77 6.40
N PHE A 42 3.34 10.49 6.08
CA PHE A 42 4.17 9.75 5.13
C PHE A 42 4.00 10.27 3.71
N ARG A 43 2.74 10.53 3.30
CA ARG A 43 2.41 11.11 2.00
C ARG A 43 3.08 12.47 1.82
N ASP A 44 2.93 13.36 2.78
CA ASP A 44 3.42 14.74 2.69
C ASP A 44 4.96 14.81 2.68
N ARG A 45 5.63 13.77 3.20
CA ARG A 45 7.09 13.59 3.11
C ARG A 45 7.55 12.84 1.85
N GLY A 46 6.63 12.47 0.95
CA GLY A 46 6.94 11.75 -0.29
C GLY A 46 7.51 10.35 -0.07
N LEU A 47 7.21 9.72 1.08
CA LEU A 47 7.72 8.39 1.39
C LEU A 47 7.00 7.32 0.56
N GLN A 48 7.77 6.35 0.07
CA GLN A 48 7.24 5.24 -0.72
C GLN A 48 6.58 4.21 0.21
N MET A 49 5.25 4.13 0.12
CA MET A 49 4.47 3.14 0.86
C MET A 49 4.18 1.92 -0.01
N VAL A 50 4.00 0.79 0.64
CA VAL A 50 3.52 -0.47 0.06
C VAL A 50 2.39 -1.04 0.93
N PHE A 51 1.62 -1.97 0.39
CA PHE A 51 0.58 -2.67 1.15
C PHE A 51 0.98 -4.09 1.49
N GLY A 52 0.52 -4.54 2.65
CA GLY A 52 0.52 -5.93 3.06
C GLY A 52 -0.77 -6.23 3.82
N THR A 53 -1.22 -7.47 3.77
CA THR A 53 -2.42 -7.90 4.51
C THR A 53 -2.10 -8.24 5.95
N ASP A 54 -0.82 -8.46 6.29
CA ASP A 54 -0.45 -9.27 7.46
C ASP A 54 -1.13 -10.66 7.39
N SER A 55 -1.20 -11.38 8.51
CA SER A 55 -1.75 -12.73 8.57
C SER A 55 -3.23 -12.79 8.94
N LEU A 56 -3.88 -13.94 8.69
CA LEU A 56 -5.26 -14.22 9.16
C LEU A 56 -5.41 -14.29 10.69
N ALA A 57 -4.31 -14.23 11.45
CA ALA A 57 -4.39 -14.10 12.90
C ALA A 57 -4.76 -12.67 13.34
N SER A 58 -4.56 -11.70 12.45
CA SER A 58 -4.80 -10.27 12.67
C SER A 58 -5.65 -9.65 11.56
N ASN A 59 -6.09 -10.41 10.57
CA ASN A 59 -6.91 -9.94 9.45
C ASN A 59 -8.01 -10.97 9.12
N THR A 60 -9.11 -10.51 8.53
CA THR A 60 -10.25 -11.36 8.13
C THR A 60 -10.13 -11.92 6.72
N ASP A 61 -9.28 -11.33 5.88
CA ASP A 61 -9.00 -11.80 4.53
C ASP A 61 -7.53 -11.54 4.14
N LEU A 62 -7.16 -12.00 2.94
CA LEU A 62 -5.86 -11.75 2.31
C LEU A 62 -6.08 -10.99 0.98
N ASP A 63 -6.88 -9.92 1.02
CA ASP A 63 -7.27 -9.14 -0.15
C ASP A 63 -6.66 -7.73 -0.13
N ILE A 64 -5.75 -7.45 -1.06
CA ILE A 64 -5.14 -6.12 -1.21
C ILE A 64 -6.18 -5.06 -1.56
N LEU A 65 -7.22 -5.36 -2.35
CA LEU A 65 -8.28 -4.38 -2.62
C LEU A 65 -9.06 -4.04 -1.34
N ALA A 66 -9.23 -5.00 -0.42
CA ALA A 66 -9.84 -4.75 0.89
C ALA A 66 -8.97 -3.81 1.75
N GLU A 67 -7.64 -3.94 1.70
CA GLU A 67 -6.72 -3.00 2.35
C GLU A 67 -6.85 -1.58 1.78
N LEU A 68 -6.95 -1.46 0.45
CA LEU A 68 -7.12 -0.18 -0.24
C LEU A 68 -8.44 0.49 0.15
N LYS A 69 -9.55 -0.27 0.17
CA LYS A 69 -10.86 0.23 0.62
C LYS A 69 -10.83 0.67 2.07
N THR A 70 -10.16 -0.11 2.92
CA THR A 70 -10.00 0.21 4.34
C THR A 70 -9.25 1.52 4.49
N LEU A 71 -8.10 1.69 3.83
CA LEU A 71 -7.35 2.93 3.94
C LEU A 71 -8.09 4.14 3.36
N HIS A 72 -8.69 4.00 2.16
CA HIS A 72 -9.42 5.08 1.49
C HIS A 72 -10.61 5.60 2.32
N ARG A 73 -11.26 4.73 3.11
CA ARG A 73 -12.35 5.13 4.01
C ARG A 73 -11.90 6.15 5.06
N TYR A 74 -10.69 6.01 5.59
CA TYR A 74 -10.16 6.89 6.64
C TYR A 74 -9.36 8.05 6.07
N PHE A 75 -8.83 7.92 4.86
CA PHE A 75 -8.02 8.94 4.19
C PHE A 75 -8.57 9.24 2.78
N PRO A 76 -9.77 9.85 2.66
CA PRO A 76 -10.43 10.10 1.37
C PRO A 76 -9.67 11.10 0.47
N GLY A 77 -8.67 11.79 1.02
CA GLY A 77 -7.75 12.64 0.25
C GLY A 77 -6.68 11.88 -0.53
N LEU A 78 -6.49 10.58 -0.30
CA LEU A 78 -5.63 9.74 -1.13
C LEU A 78 -6.33 9.46 -2.46
N THR A 79 -5.62 9.70 -3.56
CA THR A 79 -6.16 9.40 -4.88
C THR A 79 -6.10 7.90 -5.15
N VAL A 80 -7.00 7.42 -6.01
CA VAL A 80 -6.96 6.02 -6.46
C VAL A 80 -5.65 5.71 -7.18
N GLU A 81 -5.09 6.67 -7.91
CA GLU A 81 -3.77 6.55 -8.52
C GLU A 81 -2.67 6.27 -7.50
N THR A 82 -2.60 7.04 -6.41
CA THR A 82 -1.63 6.82 -5.33
C THR A 82 -1.81 5.44 -4.68
N LEU A 83 -3.06 5.06 -4.38
CA LEU A 83 -3.36 3.75 -3.80
C LEU A 83 -2.92 2.60 -4.70
N LEU A 84 -3.20 2.69 -6.01
CA LEU A 84 -2.80 1.67 -6.99
C LEU A 84 -1.28 1.64 -7.17
N GLN A 85 -0.60 2.79 -7.18
CA GLN A 85 0.85 2.85 -7.26
C GLN A 85 1.51 2.14 -6.07
N TRP A 86 1.00 2.39 -4.85
CA TRP A 86 1.46 1.73 -3.62
C TRP A 86 1.21 0.22 -3.64
N ALA A 87 0.07 -0.20 -4.20
CA ALA A 87 -0.33 -1.60 -4.29
C ALA A 87 0.37 -2.39 -5.42
N THR A 88 1.01 -1.71 -6.39
CA THR A 88 1.56 -2.35 -7.60
C THR A 88 3.06 -2.11 -7.72
N ILE A 89 3.48 -1.06 -8.44
CA ILE A 89 4.88 -0.83 -8.77
C ILE A 89 5.76 -0.62 -7.52
N ASN A 90 5.23 0.00 -6.47
CA ASN A 90 5.98 0.15 -5.22
C ASN A 90 6.23 -1.19 -4.55
N GLY A 91 5.19 -2.05 -4.47
CA GLY A 91 5.33 -3.41 -3.97
C GLY A 91 6.32 -4.24 -4.78
N ALA A 92 6.27 -4.13 -6.12
CA ALA A 92 7.19 -4.82 -7.00
C ALA A 92 8.65 -4.40 -6.76
N ARG A 93 8.92 -3.09 -6.63
CA ARG A 93 10.25 -2.56 -6.29
C ARG A 93 10.71 -3.01 -4.90
N ALA A 94 9.81 -2.99 -3.92
CA ALA A 94 10.13 -3.40 -2.56
C ALA A 94 10.53 -4.89 -2.47
N LEU A 95 9.98 -5.71 -3.36
CA LEU A 95 10.27 -7.14 -3.47
C LEU A 95 11.40 -7.47 -4.47
N GLY A 96 11.90 -6.49 -5.22
CA GLY A 96 12.92 -6.69 -6.25
C GLY A 96 12.43 -7.47 -7.47
N ILE A 97 11.16 -7.33 -7.82
CA ILE A 97 10.49 -8.01 -8.95
C ILE A 97 9.90 -7.03 -9.98
N GLU A 98 10.34 -5.78 -9.97
CA GLU A 98 9.86 -4.73 -10.87
C GLU A 98 10.25 -4.96 -12.33
N ALA A 99 11.23 -5.82 -12.58
CA ALA A 99 11.59 -6.28 -13.92
C ALA A 99 10.52 -7.19 -14.53
N GLU A 100 9.78 -7.93 -13.70
CA GLU A 100 8.73 -8.85 -14.12
C GLU A 100 7.32 -8.28 -13.94
N ALA A 101 7.08 -7.49 -12.89
CA ALA A 101 5.74 -7.11 -12.42
C ALA A 101 5.59 -5.63 -12.02
N GLY A 102 4.38 -5.28 -11.56
CA GLY A 102 4.04 -3.97 -10.99
C GLY A 102 3.65 -2.89 -12.00
N SER A 103 3.77 -3.14 -13.31
CA SER A 103 3.49 -2.16 -14.36
C SER A 103 3.20 -2.83 -15.71
N PHE A 104 2.51 -2.11 -16.60
CA PHE A 104 2.29 -2.54 -17.99
C PHE A 104 3.35 -1.94 -18.90
N GLU A 105 4.48 -2.63 -19.02
CA GLU A 105 5.61 -2.24 -19.88
C GLU A 105 6.01 -3.40 -20.79
N ALA A 106 6.55 -3.09 -21.96
CA ALA A 106 7.01 -4.11 -22.91
C ALA A 106 8.09 -5.01 -22.26
N GLY A 107 7.91 -6.32 -22.37
CA GLY A 107 8.81 -7.32 -21.79
C GLY A 107 8.42 -7.82 -20.39
N LYS A 108 7.56 -7.10 -19.66
CA LYS A 108 7.04 -7.54 -18.35
C LYS A 108 5.89 -8.54 -18.50
N GLN A 109 5.67 -9.37 -17.48
CA GLN A 109 4.57 -10.32 -17.41
C GLN A 109 3.87 -10.23 -16.04
N PRO A 110 3.24 -9.09 -15.71
CA PRO A 110 2.53 -8.95 -14.45
C PRO A 110 1.28 -9.85 -14.42
N GLY A 111 0.90 -10.31 -13.23
CA GLY A 111 -0.48 -10.74 -13.01
C GLY A 111 -1.45 -9.59 -13.27
N ILE A 112 -2.64 -9.90 -13.80
CA ILE A 112 -3.62 -8.88 -14.17
C ILE A 112 -4.86 -9.03 -13.31
N VAL A 113 -5.27 -7.94 -12.69
CA VAL A 113 -6.52 -7.83 -11.93
C VAL A 113 -7.40 -6.79 -12.59
N TRP A 114 -8.63 -7.17 -12.91
CA TRP A 114 -9.66 -6.27 -13.37
C TRP A 114 -10.45 -5.72 -12.20
N LEU A 115 -10.37 -4.39 -12.02
CA LEU A 115 -11.20 -3.67 -11.06
C LEU A 115 -12.51 -3.24 -11.74
N GLN A 116 -13.61 -3.78 -11.25
CA GLN A 116 -14.98 -3.43 -11.66
C GLN A 116 -15.55 -2.41 -10.68
N ASP A 117 -16.45 -1.53 -11.14
CA ASP A 117 -17.10 -0.50 -10.31
C ASP A 117 -16.13 0.40 -9.50
N THR A 118 -14.93 0.59 -10.04
CA THR A 118 -13.89 1.48 -9.49
C THR A 118 -13.81 2.73 -10.37
N THR A 119 -13.71 3.90 -9.75
CA THR A 119 -13.54 5.18 -10.44
C THR A 119 -12.24 5.84 -10.02
N ALA A 120 -11.86 6.95 -10.67
CA ALA A 120 -10.67 7.72 -10.30
C ALA A 120 -10.70 8.24 -8.84
N THR A 121 -11.86 8.21 -8.16
CA THR A 121 -12.05 8.71 -6.80
C THR A 121 -12.62 7.66 -5.83
N ASN A 122 -12.85 6.42 -6.28
CA ASN A 122 -13.53 5.40 -5.51
C ASN A 122 -12.97 4.00 -5.79
N VAL A 123 -12.53 3.30 -4.73
CA VAL A 123 -12.01 1.90 -4.77
C VAL A 123 -12.99 0.86 -4.22
N ASN A 124 -14.26 1.22 -3.97
CA ASN A 124 -15.24 0.32 -3.34
C ASN A 124 -15.77 -0.80 -4.25
N GLY A 125 -15.33 -0.86 -5.51
CA GLY A 125 -15.69 -1.90 -6.46
C GLY A 125 -15.12 -3.29 -6.16
N TYR A 126 -15.01 -4.16 -7.16
CA TYR A 126 -14.59 -5.56 -6.96
C TYR A 126 -13.40 -5.92 -7.84
N ALA A 127 -12.55 -6.83 -7.36
CA ALA A 127 -11.40 -7.34 -8.09
C ALA A 127 -11.72 -8.72 -8.69
N GLN A 128 -11.37 -8.91 -9.95
CA GLN A 128 -11.33 -10.21 -10.60
C GLN A 128 -9.93 -10.46 -11.16
N ARG A 129 -9.28 -11.54 -10.74
CA ARG A 129 -8.02 -11.96 -11.36
C ARG A 129 -8.27 -12.45 -12.78
N LEU A 130 -7.51 -11.93 -13.74
CA LEU A 130 -7.53 -12.32 -15.15
C LEU A 130 -6.35 -13.24 -15.51
N LEU A 131 -5.17 -13.01 -14.94
CA LEU A 131 -3.93 -13.80 -15.11
C LEU A 131 -3.21 -13.98 -13.78
#